data_AF-A0AAJ2A944-F1
#
_entry.id   AF-A0AAJ2A944-F1
#
_cell.length_a   1.000
_cell.length_b   1.000
_cell.length_c   1.000
_cell.angle_alpha   90.00
_cell.angle_beta   90.00
_cell.angle_gamma   90.00
#
_symmetry.space_group_name_H-M   'P 1'
#
loop_
_entity.id
_entity.type
_entity.pdbx_description
1 polymer ?
#
loop_
_entity_poly.entity_id
_entity_poly.type
_entity_poly.pdbx_seq_one_letter_code
_entity_poly.pdbx_strand_id
1 'polypeptide(L)' 'MTTYFTIGDFILIIPMALAGALFLGAIPCATHLRNNVLRVFGALLGVLAAFLLVEGLPALI' A
#
# COMPACT_ATOMS: atom_id res chain seq x y z
N MET A 1 8.09 11.33 21.31
CA MET A 1 8.56 11.44 19.91
C MET A 1 7.33 11.42 19.02
N THR A 2 6.89 12.58 18.57
CA THR A 2 5.76 12.72 17.64
C THR A 2 6.31 12.59 16.23
N THR A 3 6.23 11.40 15.63
CA THR A 3 6.50 11.23 14.19
C THR A 3 5.45 12.03 13.43
N TYR A 4 5.84 13.22 13.00
CA TYR A 4 4.99 14.05 12.16
C TYR A 4 4.99 13.40 10.78
N PHE A 5 3.93 12.67 10.50
CA PHE A 5 3.59 12.26 9.15
C PHE A 5 3.55 13.53 8.28
N THR A 6 4.53 13.71 7.41
CA THR A 6 4.62 14.91 6.59
C THR A 6 3.81 14.71 5.32
N ILE A 7 3.35 15.80 4.73
CA ILE A 7 2.65 15.74 3.42
C ILE A 7 3.54 15.10 2.33
N GLY A 8 4.87 15.12 2.51
CA GLY A 8 5.82 14.44 1.63
C GLY A 8 5.69 12.92 1.62
N ASP A 9 5.30 12.30 2.73
CA ASP A 9 5.21 10.84 2.83
C ASP A 9 4.04 10.27 2.02
N PHE A 10 3.00 11.06 1.80
CA PHE A 10 1.88 10.70 0.92
C PHE A 10 2.33 10.51 -0.54
N ILE A 11 3.39 11.21 -0.98
CA ILE A 11 3.95 11.04 -2.33
C ILE A 11 4.51 9.63 -2.52
N LEU A 12 5.00 8.99 -1.46
CA LEU A 12 5.49 7.62 -1.49
C LEU A 12 4.37 6.60 -1.27
N ILE A 13 3.41 6.91 -0.40
CA ILE A 13 2.32 6.00 -0.03
C ILE A 13 1.34 5.78 -1.18
N ILE A 14 0.95 6.85 -1.90
CA ILE A 14 -0.03 6.76 -3.00
C ILE A 14 0.40 5.78 -4.09
N PRO A 15 1.57 5.90 -4.73
CA PRO A 15 1.99 4.97 -5.77
C PRO A 15 2.21 3.55 -5.23
N MET A 16 2.64 3.39 -3.97
CA MET A 16 2.86 2.07 -3.37
C MET A 16 1.55 1.35 -3.04
N ALA A 17 0.52 2.09 -2.60
CA ALA A 17 -0.85 1.58 -2.45
C ALA A 17 -1.47 1.19 -3.79
N LEU A 18 -1.31 2.03 -4.82
CA LEU A 18 -1.76 1.74 -6.19
C LEU A 18 -1.04 0.52 -6.77
N ALA A 19 0.27 0.40 -6.57
CA ALA A 19 1.05 -0.77 -6.98
C ALA A 19 0.50 -2.05 -6.32
N GLY A 20 0.25 -2.03 -5.00
CA GLY A 20 -0.36 -3.17 -4.30
C GLY A 20 -1.74 -3.55 -4.87
N ALA A 21 -2.60 -2.56 -5.12
CA ALA A 21 -3.93 -2.77 -5.69
C ALA A 21 -3.88 -3.34 -7.12
N LEU A 22 -2.93 -2.88 -7.94
CA LEU A 22 -2.75 -3.34 -9.32
C LEU A 22 -2.11 -4.73 -9.38
N PHE A 23 -1.10 -5.02 -8.55
CA PHE A 23 -0.45 -6.33 -8.49
C PHE A 23 -1.41 -7.44 -8.08
N LEU A 24 -2.17 -7.24 -7.00
CA LEU A 24 -3.14 -8.24 -6.55
C LEU A 24 -4.40 -8.27 -7.44
N GLY A 25 -4.78 -7.12 -8.00
CA GLY A 25 -5.92 -6.98 -8.91
C GLY A 25 -5.69 -7.48 -10.33
N ALA A 26 -4.44 -7.70 -10.72
CA ALA A 26 -4.08 -8.30 -12.00
C ALA A 26 -4.21 -9.83 -12.00
N ILE A 27 -4.48 -10.46 -10.85
CA ILE A 27 -4.70 -11.90 -10.74
C ILE A 27 -6.08 -12.23 -11.33
N PRO A 28 -6.17 -12.90 -12.49
CA PRO A 28 -7.46 -13.18 -13.14
C PRO A 28 -8.26 -14.16 -12.28
N CYS A 29 -9.22 -13.63 -11.51
CA CYS A 29 -10.20 -14.42 -10.78
C CYS A 29 -11.48 -14.54 -11.60
N ALA A 30 -12.06 -15.74 -11.66
CA ALA A 30 -13.25 -16.05 -12.45
C ALA A 30 -14.52 -15.24 -12.09
N THR A 31 -14.53 -14.51 -10.98
CA THR A 31 -15.68 -13.70 -10.54
C THR A 31 -15.28 -12.25 -10.27
N HIS A 32 -16.09 -11.30 -10.77
CA HIS A 32 -15.85 -9.87 -10.64
C HIS A 32 -15.78 -9.41 -9.18
N LEU A 33 -16.59 -10.03 -8.31
CA LEU A 33 -16.58 -9.76 -6.86
C LEU A 33 -15.22 -10.11 -6.24
N ARG A 34 -14.66 -11.27 -6.60
CA ARG A 34 -13.38 -11.74 -6.06
C ARG A 34 -12.23 -10.88 -6.53
N ASN A 35 -12.27 -10.40 -7.78
CA ASN A 35 -11.26 -9.48 -8.29
C ASN A 35 -11.30 -8.11 -7.58
N ASN A 36 -12.49 -7.58 -7.31
CA ASN A 36 -12.62 -6.32 -6.57
C ASN A 36 -12.12 -6.47 -5.12
N VAL A 37 -12.45 -7.58 -4.47
CA VAL A 37 -11.95 -7.89 -3.12
C VAL A 37 -10.42 -8.03 -3.13
N LEU A 38 -9.83 -8.73 -4.10
CA LEU A 38 -8.37 -8.82 -4.24
C LEU A 38 -7.71 -7.45 -4.44
N ARG A 39 -8.29 -6.54 -5.22
CA ARG A 39 -7.77 -5.16 -5.37
C ARG A 39 -7.75 -4.41 -4.05
N VAL A 40 -8.81 -4.52 -3.26
CA VAL A 40 -8.91 -3.88 -1.94
C VAL A 40 -7.87 -4.45 -0.97
N PHE A 41 -7.71 -5.78 -0.94
CA PHE A 41 -6.67 -6.42 -0.12
C PHE A 41 -5.26 -6.02 -0.59
N GLY A 42 -5.03 -5.94 -1.89
CA GLY A 42 -3.77 -5.48 -2.47
C GLY A 42 -3.45 -4.05 -2.10
N ALA A 43 -4.45 -3.17 -2.13
CA ALA A 43 -4.30 -1.78 -1.71
C ALA A 43 -3.96 -1.68 -0.22
N LEU A 44 -4.65 -2.44 0.64
CA LEU A 44 -4.38 -2.49 2.08
C LEU A 44 -2.96 -2.97 2.38
N LEU A 45 -2.49 -4.02 1.70
CA LEU A 45 -1.12 -4.51 1.84
C LEU A 45 -0.09 -3.50 1.33
N GLY A 46 -0.36 -2.84 0.21
CA GLY A 46 0.50 -1.78 -0.33
C GLY A 46 0.63 -0.58 0.61
N VAL A 47 -0.47 -0.17 1.26
CA VAL A 47 -0.46 0.88 2.29
C VAL A 47 0.35 0.44 3.51
N LEU A 48 0.13 -0.79 4.01
CA LEU A 48 0.89 -1.33 5.14
C LEU A 48 2.40 -1.37 4.85
N ALA A 49 2.79 -1.82 3.66
CA ALA A 49 4.18 -1.83 3.25
C ALA A 49 4.77 -0.41 3.18
N ALA A 50 4.01 0.56 2.66
CA ALA A 50 4.43 1.96 2.61
C ALA A 50 4.64 2.57 4.00
N PHE A 51 3.73 2.30 4.94
CA PHE A 51 3.89 2.72 6.34
C PHE A 51 5.13 2.10 6.98
N LEU A 52 5.35 0.80 6.78
CA LEU A 52 6.52 0.10 7.30
C LEU A 52 7.82 0.67 6.71
N LEU A 53 7.80 1.08 5.44
CA LEU A 53 8.97 1.65 4.78
C LEU A 53 9.23 3.09 5.24
N VAL A 54 8.20 3.93 5.34
CA VAL A 54 8.31 5.32 5.80
C VAL A 54 8.74 5.41 7.26
N GLU A 55 8.16 4.59 8.13
CA GLU A 55 8.47 4.62 9.58
C GLU A 55 9.65 3.70 9.94
N GLY A 56 9.87 2.63 9.18
CA GLY A 56 10.93 1.65 9.45
C GLY A 56 12.31 2.11 8.99
N LEU A 57 12.40 2.91 7.93
CA LEU A 57 13.67 3.47 7.47
C LEU A 57 14.33 4.40 8.50
N PRO A 58 13.62 5.37 9.11
CA PRO A 58 14.17 6.19 10.19
C PRO A 58 14.33 5.43 11.51
N ALA A 59 13.66 4.28 11.71
CA ALA A 59 13.84 3.44 12.89
C ALA A 59 15.03 2.47 12.80
N LEU A 60 15.54 2.22 11.59
CA LEU A 60 16.67 1.33 11.32
C LEU A 60 18.03 2.04 11.41
N ILE A 61 18.04 3.37 11.26
CA ILE A 61 19.21 4.24 11.49
C ILE A 61 19.33 4.66 12.96
#